data_AF-A0A7C6E093-F1
#
_entry.id   AF-A0A7C6E093-F1
#
_cell.length_a   1.000
_cell.length_b   1.000
_cell.length_c   1.000
_cell.angle_alpha   90.00
_cell.angle_beta   90.00
_cell.angle_gamma   90.00
#
_symmetry.space_group_name_H-M   'P 1'
#
loop_
_entity.id
_entity.type
_entity.pdbx_description
1 polymer ?
#
loop_
_entity_poly.entity_id
_entity_poly.type
_entity_poly.pdbx_seq_one_letter_code
_entity_poly.pdbx_strand_id
1 'polypeptide(L)'
;MIVRFMDRKEELSTLDKLFKSGEAHLVVIYGRRRVGKTRLLLEFLKRKKGLYFYVPRGGGEIVLSEFSKVVEPEFFRGFKFRDFRSFLEYLSKKFEERTVVVIDEFQRLSELEEVSESARIYGFCWNYL
;
A
#
# COMPACT_ATOMS: atom_id res chain seq x y z
N MET A 1 0.59 23.52 18.42
CA MET A 1 0.83 22.32 19.25
C MET A 1 1.72 21.37 18.46
N ILE A 2 2.99 21.25 18.84
CA ILE A 2 3.97 20.40 18.12
C ILE A 2 3.73 18.96 18.54
N VAL A 3 3.22 18.12 17.64
CA VAL A 3 3.03 16.69 17.91
C VAL A 3 4.39 16.00 17.81
N ARG A 4 5.04 15.91 18.98
CA ARG A 4 6.33 15.26 19.21
C ARG A 4 6.20 13.77 18.92
N PHE A 5 7.09 13.25 18.06
CA PHE A 5 7.15 11.85 17.64
C PHE A 5 7.91 11.04 18.70
N MET A 6 7.24 10.68 19.80
CA MET A 6 7.79 9.76 20.80
C MET A 6 7.12 8.40 20.63
N ASP A 7 7.91 7.33 20.71
CA ASP A 7 7.46 5.95 20.92
C ASP A 7 6.99 5.11 19.71
N ARG A 8 7.70 5.17 18.58
CA ARG A 8 7.54 4.19 17.47
C ARG A 8 8.81 3.48 17.02
N LYS A 9 9.83 3.46 17.89
CA LYS A 9 11.14 2.85 17.59
C LYS A 9 11.04 1.33 17.48
N GLU A 10 10.20 0.71 18.28
CA GLU A 10 10.02 -0.74 18.29
C GLU A 10 9.29 -1.22 17.03
N GLU A 11 8.22 -0.54 16.60
CA GLU A 11 7.53 -0.90 15.36
C GLU A 11 8.42 -0.66 14.14
N LEU A 12 9.14 0.47 14.07
CA LEU A 12 10.13 0.70 13.00
C LEU A 12 11.22 -0.39 13.00
N SER A 13 11.74 -0.76 14.16
CA SER A 13 12.74 -1.83 14.27
C SER A 13 12.18 -3.17 13.82
N THR A 14 10.92 -3.48 14.14
CA THR A 14 10.26 -4.71 13.71
C THR A 14 10.11 -4.74 12.19
N LEU A 15 9.62 -3.66 11.60
CA LEU A 15 9.51 -3.54 10.13
C LEU A 15 10.88 -3.65 9.45
N ASP A 16 11.93 -3.05 10.02
CA ASP A 16 13.29 -3.15 9.49
C ASP A 16 13.86 -4.56 9.58
N LYS A 17 13.57 -5.29 10.67
CA LYS A 17 13.97 -6.70 10.81
C LYS A 17 13.30 -7.59 9.76
N LEU A 18 11.99 -7.42 9.56
CA LEU A 18 11.24 -8.15 8.53
C LEU A 18 11.78 -7.86 7.14
N PHE A 19 12.01 -6.59 6.81
CA PHE A 19 12.58 -6.20 5.52
C PHE A 19 13.97 -6.80 5.28
N LYS A 20 14.81 -6.87 6.32
CA LYS A 20 16.17 -7.42 6.23
C LYS A 20 16.22 -8.95 6.17
N SER A 21 15.15 -9.67 6.50
CA SER A 21 15.16 -11.14 6.44
C SER A 21 15.28 -11.67 5.01
N GLY A 22 14.95 -10.86 4.00
CA GLY A 22 15.01 -11.23 2.59
C GLY A 22 13.83 -12.08 2.11
N GLU A 23 12.85 -12.34 2.98
CA GLU A 23 11.62 -13.06 2.70
C GLU A 23 10.46 -12.10 2.39
N ALA A 24 9.43 -12.60 1.72
CA ALA A 24 8.21 -11.86 1.47
C ALA A 24 7.33 -11.84 2.72
N HIS A 25 6.94 -10.65 3.18
CA HIS A 25 6.09 -10.46 4.37
C HIS A 25 4.86 -9.63 4.01
N LEU A 26 3.68 -10.09 4.46
CA LEU A 26 2.48 -9.27 4.52
C LEU A 26 2.33 -8.72 5.93
N VAL A 27 2.41 -7.40 6.09
CA VAL A 27 2.30 -6.74 7.40
C VAL A 27 1.05 -5.87 7.43
N VAL A 28 0.14 -6.19 8.36
CA VAL A 28 -1.07 -5.39 8.60
C VAL A 28 -0.85 -4.48 9.80
N ILE A 29 -0.88 -3.16 9.57
CA ILE A 29 -0.76 -2.16 10.63
C ILE A 29 -2.15 -1.56 10.91
N TYR A 30 -2.72 -1.90 12.07
CA TYR A 30 -4.01 -1.40 12.52
C TYR A 30 -3.87 -0.47 13.74
N GLY A 31 -4.96 0.24 14.08
CA GLY A 31 -5.01 1.14 15.24
C GLY A 31 -6.00 2.28 15.04
N ARG A 32 -6.28 3.04 16.10
CA ARG A 32 -7.26 4.14 16.06
C ARG A 32 -6.89 5.24 15.04
N ARG A 33 -7.87 6.02 14.62
CA ARG A 33 -7.65 7.18 13.74
C ARG A 33 -6.69 8.17 14.42
N ARG A 34 -5.74 8.74 13.67
CA ARG A 34 -4.75 9.75 14.15
C ARG A 34 -3.67 9.27 15.12
N VAL A 35 -3.46 7.96 15.28
CA VAL A 35 -2.33 7.44 16.09
C VAL A 35 -0.96 7.56 15.40
N GLY A 36 -0.91 8.03 14.15
CA GLY A 36 0.36 8.25 13.42
C GLY A 36 0.85 7.08 12.57
N LYS A 37 -0.02 6.15 12.17
CA LYS A 37 0.31 5.00 11.29
C LYS A 37 0.91 5.44 9.95
N THR A 38 0.27 6.41 9.29
CA THR A 38 0.79 6.97 8.03
C THR A 38 2.20 7.52 8.22
N ARG A 39 2.46 8.21 9.33
CA ARG A 39 3.81 8.73 9.61
C ARG A 39 4.82 7.61 9.87
N LEU A 40 4.45 6.54 10.58
CA LEU A 40 5.28 5.35 10.74
C LEU A 40 5.68 4.75 9.38
N LEU A 41 4.71 4.56 8.48
CA LEU A 41 4.92 4.01 7.13
C LEU A 41 5.84 4.91 6.30
N LEU A 42 5.58 6.23 6.29
CA LEU A 42 6.42 7.18 5.55
C LEU A 42 7.86 7.22 6.09
N GLU A 43 8.05 7.19 7.41
CA GLU A 43 9.39 7.12 8.01
C GLU A 43 10.11 5.81 7.64
N PHE A 44 9.39 4.68 7.64
CA PHE A 44 9.93 3.38 7.21
C PHE A 44 10.40 3.38 5.75
N LEU A 45 9.74 4.13 4.88
CA LEU A 45 10.04 4.22 3.45
C LEU A 45 11.25 5.12 3.10
N LYS A 46 11.63 6.10 3.93
CA LYS A 46 12.64 7.14 3.60
C LYS A 46 14.00 6.66 3.08
N ARG A 47 14.36 5.39 3.29
CA ARG A 47 15.66 4.82 2.88
C ARG A 47 15.51 3.50 2.12
N LYS A 48 14.34 3.25 1.56
CA LYS A 48 14.00 2.01 0.84
C LYS A 48 13.39 2.36 -0.50
N LYS A 49 13.59 1.49 -1.49
CA LYS A 49 12.76 1.52 -2.70
C LYS A 49 11.35 1.14 -2.26
N GLY A 50 10.43 2.07 -2.37
CA GLY A 50 9.06 1.81 -1.94
C GLY A 50 8.04 2.71 -2.59
N LEU A 51 6.84 2.17 -2.65
CA LEU A 51 5.68 2.77 -3.25
C LEU A 51 4.63 2.95 -2.16
N TYR A 52 4.08 4.16 -2.07
CA TYR A 52 3.03 4.48 -1.13
C TYR A 52 1.74 4.77 -1.91
N PHE A 53 0.77 3.88 -1.77
CA PHE A 53 -0.55 4.00 -2.36
C PHE A 53 -1.55 4.38 -1.27
N TYR A 54 -2.28 5.47 -1.47
CA TYR A 54 -3.40 5.85 -0.62
C TYR A 54 -4.70 5.47 -1.31
N VAL A 55 -5.61 4.79 -0.61
CA VAL A 55 -6.95 4.49 -1.13
C VAL A 55 -7.91 5.63 -0.77
N PRO A 56 -8.24 6.55 -1.71
CA PRO A 56 -9.23 7.57 -1.44
C PRO A 56 -10.63 6.96 -1.28
N ARG A 57 -11.57 7.76 -0.79
CA ARG A 57 -12.99 7.43 -0.95
C ARG A 57 -13.39 7.74 -2.39
N GLY A 58 -14.17 6.87 -3.01
CA GLY A 58 -14.65 7.04 -4.38
C GLY A 58 -14.71 5.72 -5.14
N GLY A 59 -15.10 5.79 -6.41
CA GLY A 59 -15.13 4.63 -7.31
C GLY A 59 -13.74 4.20 -7.78
N GLY A 60 -13.69 3.06 -8.49
CA GLY A 60 -12.46 2.44 -8.97
C GLY A 60 -11.59 3.37 -9.80
N GLU A 61 -12.19 4.19 -10.67
CA GLU A 61 -11.48 5.17 -11.50
C GLU A 61 -10.69 6.20 -10.67
N ILE A 62 -11.25 6.67 -9.55
CA ILE A 62 -10.57 7.65 -8.67
C ILE A 62 -9.37 6.97 -8.01
N VAL A 63 -9.55 5.74 -7.51
CA VAL A 63 -8.48 4.97 -6.87
C VAL A 63 -7.36 4.66 -7.87
N LEU A 64 -7.69 4.15 -9.07
CA LEU A 64 -6.71 3.88 -10.11
C LEU A 64 -6.01 5.15 -10.59
N SER A 65 -6.71 6.29 -10.63
CA SER A 65 -6.07 7.57 -10.94
C SER A 65 -5.05 7.97 -9.88
N GLU A 66 -5.34 7.79 -8.59
CA GLU A 66 -4.37 8.06 -7.52
C GLU A 66 -3.19 7.08 -7.57
N PHE A 67 -3.44 5.80 -7.83
CA PHE A 67 -2.38 4.80 -7.96
C PHE A 67 -1.48 5.07 -9.17
N SER A 68 -2.06 5.52 -10.28
CA SER A 68 -1.31 5.84 -11.49
C SER A 68 -0.33 6.99 -11.25
N LYS A 69 -0.71 8.01 -10.48
CA LYS A 69 0.18 9.13 -10.10
C LYS A 69 1.40 8.67 -9.31
N VAL A 70 1.25 7.64 -8.47
CA VAL A 70 2.36 7.10 -7.66
C VAL A 70 3.44 6.49 -8.53
N VAL A 71 3.06 5.86 -9.64
CA VAL A 71 3.98 5.12 -10.53
C VAL A 71 4.37 5.92 -11.78
N GLU A 72 3.71 7.04 -12.05
CA GLU A 72 4.00 7.94 -13.18
C GLU A 72 5.50 8.28 -13.34
N PRO A 73 6.29 8.51 -12.27
CA PRO A 73 7.73 8.74 -12.39
C PRO A 73 8.55 7.56 -12.95
N GLU A 74 8.04 6.34 -12.86
CA GLU A 74 8.68 5.14 -13.43
C GLU A 74 8.30 4.91 -14.90
N PHE A 75 7.27 5.60 -15.39
CA PHE A 75 6.74 5.47 -16.73
C PHE A 75 6.81 6.82 -17.47
N PHE A 76 5.74 7.17 -18.19
CA PHE A 76 5.58 8.42 -18.89
C PHE A 76 4.51 9.27 -18.22
N ARG A 77 4.61 10.59 -18.40
CA ARG A 77 3.62 11.54 -17.89
C ARG A 77 2.23 11.23 -18.45
N GLY A 78 1.25 11.10 -17.57
CA GLY A 78 -0.12 10.71 -17.92
C GLY A 78 -0.36 9.20 -18.03
N PHE A 79 0.59 8.36 -17.57
CA PHE A 79 0.35 6.93 -17.39
C PHE A 79 -0.93 6.69 -16.58
N LYS A 80 -1.71 5.68 -16.98
CA LYS A 80 -2.90 5.23 -16.27
C LYS A 80 -2.99 3.72 -16.25
N PHE A 81 -3.27 3.15 -15.08
CA PHE A 81 -3.78 1.79 -14.98
C PHE A 81 -5.15 1.71 -15.64
N ARG A 82 -5.36 0.65 -16.42
CA ARG A 82 -6.62 0.42 -17.15
C ARG A 82 -7.70 -0.13 -16.22
N ASP A 83 -7.28 -1.00 -15.33
CA ASP A 83 -8.10 -1.77 -14.41
C ASP A 83 -7.25 -2.24 -13.22
N PHE A 84 -7.90 -2.77 -12.18
CA PHE A 84 -7.21 -3.31 -11.01
C PHE A 84 -6.29 -4.49 -11.34
N ARG A 85 -6.60 -5.27 -12.38
CA ARG A 85 -5.74 -6.37 -12.81
C ARG A 85 -4.37 -5.87 -13.26
N SER A 86 -4.33 -4.81 -14.07
CA SER A 86 -3.08 -4.20 -14.53
C SER A 86 -2.26 -3.62 -13.38
N PHE A 87 -2.92 -3.13 -12.33
CA PHE A 87 -2.26 -2.71 -11.09
C PHE A 87 -1.66 -3.90 -10.32
N LEU A 88 -2.40 -5.01 -10.18
CA LEU A 88 -1.90 -6.23 -9.51
C LEU A 88 -0.71 -6.85 -10.28
N GLU A 89 -0.78 -6.90 -11.61
CA GLU A 89 0.33 -7.38 -12.45
C GLU A 89 1.58 -6.52 -12.29
N TYR A 90 1.42 -5.19 -12.16
CA TYR A 90 2.50 -4.28 -11.82
C TYR A 90 3.09 -4.58 -10.43
N LEU A 91 2.25 -4.76 -9.40
CA LEU A 91 2.71 -5.08 -8.05
C LEU A 91 3.50 -6.40 -7.99
N SER A 92 3.07 -7.42 -8.74
CA SER A 92 3.78 -8.71 -8.82
C SER A 92 5.25 -8.51 -9.21
N LYS A 93 5.51 -7.69 -10.23
CA LYS A 93 6.88 -7.37 -10.67
C LYS A 93 7.65 -6.61 -9.60
N LYS A 94 7.00 -5.69 -8.88
CA LYS A 94 7.62 -4.93 -7.79
C LYS A 94 8.01 -5.79 -6.58
N PHE A 95 7.28 -6.87 -6.32
CA PHE A 95 7.66 -7.83 -5.28
C PHE A 95 8.92 -8.61 -5.65
N GLU A 96 9.10 -8.99 -6.92
CA GLU A 96 10.34 -9.62 -7.41
C GLU A 96 11.55 -8.68 -7.24
N GLU A 97 11.34 -7.37 -7.42
CA GLU A 97 12.36 -6.32 -7.22
C GLU A 97 12.63 -5.98 -5.73
N ARG A 98 11.96 -6.66 -4.79
CA ARG A 98 12.00 -6.37 -3.34
C ARG A 98 11.61 -4.92 -3.00
N THR A 99 10.67 -4.35 -3.75
CA THR A 99 10.11 -3.02 -3.48
C THR A 99 9.12 -3.10 -2.32
N VAL A 100 9.25 -2.18 -1.35
CA VAL A 100 8.26 -2.07 -0.27
C VAL A 100 7.00 -1.43 -0.81
N VAL A 101 5.88 -2.14 -0.78
CA VAL A 101 4.58 -1.60 -1.18
C VAL A 101 3.74 -1.33 0.06
N VAL A 102 3.28 -0.08 0.19
CA VAL A 102 2.36 0.33 1.24
C VAL A 102 1.03 0.70 0.62
N ILE A 103 -0.06 0.11 1.11
CA ILE A 103 -1.44 0.47 0.75
C ILE A 103 -2.12 1.00 2.02
N ASP A 104 -2.24 2.31 2.14
CA ASP A 104 -2.89 2.97 3.27
C ASP A 104 -4.41 3.04 3.05
N GLU A 105 -5.17 2.90 4.13
CA GLU A 105 -6.64 2.77 4.10
C GLU A 105 -7.15 1.59 3.24
N PHE A 106 -6.39 0.48 3.19
CA PHE A 106 -6.68 -0.73 2.42
C PHE A 106 -8.14 -1.22 2.51
N GLN A 107 -8.77 -1.11 3.69
CA GLN A 107 -10.14 -1.57 3.90
C GLN A 107 -11.16 -0.92 2.95
N ARG A 108 -10.86 0.27 2.39
CA ARG A 108 -11.74 0.95 1.43
C ARG A 108 -11.79 0.28 0.07
N LEU A 109 -10.83 -0.60 -0.26
CA LEU A 109 -10.90 -1.38 -1.48
C LEU A 109 -12.10 -2.35 -1.46
N SER A 110 -12.67 -2.67 -0.28
CA SER A 110 -13.92 -3.44 -0.15
C SER A 110 -15.11 -2.75 -0.81
N GLU A 111 -15.08 -1.42 -0.88
CA GLU A 111 -16.16 -0.60 -1.38
C GLU A 111 -16.19 -0.59 -2.92
N LEU A 112 -15.20 -1.22 -3.58
CA LEU A 112 -15.06 -1.28 -5.03
C LEU A 112 -15.64 -2.59 -5.58
N GLU A 113 -16.60 -2.48 -6.49
CA GLU A 113 -17.21 -3.64 -7.16
C GLU A 113 -16.17 -4.45 -7.97
N GLU A 114 -15.26 -3.78 -8.69
CA GLU A 114 -14.20 -4.40 -9.49
C GLU A 114 -13.21 -5.25 -8.68
N VAL A 115 -12.92 -4.82 -7.44
CA VAL A 115 -12.05 -5.55 -6.51
C VAL A 115 -12.78 -6.77 -5.96
N SER A 116 -14.08 -6.64 -5.68
CA SER A 116 -14.91 -7.74 -5.20
C SER A 116 -15.01 -8.88 -6.23
N GLU A 117 -15.08 -8.56 -7.52
CA GLU A 117 -15.05 -9.57 -8.60
C GLU A 117 -13.66 -10.19 -8.77
N SER A 118 -12.61 -9.39 -8.74
CA SER A 118 -11.23 -9.89 -8.82
C SER A 118 -10.87 -10.78 -7.63
N ALA A 119 -11.30 -10.44 -6.41
CA ALA A 119 -11.08 -11.23 -5.20
C ALA A 119 -11.76 -12.61 -5.27
N ARG A 120 -12.92 -12.71 -5.94
CA ARG A 120 -13.59 -13.99 -6.22
C ARG A 120 -12.78 -14.87 -7.18
N ILE A 121 -12.11 -14.27 -8.16
CA ILE A 121 -11.29 -14.99 -9.16
C ILE A 121 -9.95 -15.44 -8.57
N TYR A 122 -9.31 -14.59 -7.74
CA TYR A 122 -7.98 -14.84 -7.19
C TYR A 122 -7.99 -15.45 -5.77
N GLY A 123 -9.16 -15.74 -5.19
CA GLY A 123 -9.26 -16.32 -3.85
C GLY A 123 -8.72 -15.40 -2.74
N PHE A 124 -8.84 -14.08 -2.90
CA PHE A 124 -8.41 -13.14 -1.86
C PHE A 124 -9.39 -13.20 -0.68
N CYS A 125 -8.87 -13.48 0.51
CA CYS A 125 -9.65 -13.69 1.72
C CYS A 125 -10.25 -12.35 2.22
N TRP A 126 -11.42 -11.97 1.69
CA TRP A 126 -12.12 -10.75 2.09
C TRP A 126 -12.97 -10.93 3.37
N ASN A 127 -13.28 -12.18 3.75
CA ASN A 127 -14.28 -12.49 4.78
C ASN A 127 -13.75 -12.50 6.24
N TYR A 128 -12.52 -12.07 6.50
CA TYR A 128 -11.92 -12.13 7.86
C TYR A 128 -11.27 -10.82 8.34
N LEU A 129 -11.57 -9.69 7.70
CA LEU A 129 -11.20 -8.34 8.16
C LEU A 129 -12.44 -7.43 8.21
#